data_AF-A0A538RB03-F1
#
_entry.id   AF-A0A538RB03-F1
#
_cell.length_a   1.000
_cell.length_b   1.000
_cell.length_c   1.000
_cell.angle_alpha   90.00
_cell.angle_beta   90.00
_cell.angle_gamma   90.00
#
_symmetry.space_group_name_H-M   'P 1'
#
loop_
_entity.id
_entity.type
_entity.pdbx_description
1 polymer ?
#
loop_
_entity_poly.entity_id
_entity_poly.type
_entity_poly.pdbx_seq_one_letter_code
_entity_poly.pdbx_strand_id
1 'polypeptide(L)'
;MLQVKGVEIRQESHGRESSRERSPAQCRKSETRLRRLISCVYVAYAPDAGRGSVTLWGDGSPTREFLYVDDCAEAIARSAEKYDASDPVNVGSGFEISIRDLARKIADLCGFRGEIEWDPSRPNGQPRRRLDVARAEASFGFRAHTGLDQG
;
A
#
# COMPACT_ATOMS: atom_id res chain seq x y z
N MET A 1 6.28 -4.36 2.66
CA MET A 1 5.37 -3.24 2.31
C MET A 1 4.07 -3.73 1.67
N LEU A 2 2.93 -3.59 2.35
CA LEU A 2 1.60 -3.93 1.80
C LEU A 2 0.94 -2.65 1.27
N GLN A 3 0.39 -2.69 0.05
CA GLN A 3 -0.51 -1.63 -0.39
C GLN A 3 -1.81 -1.76 0.40
N VAL A 4 -1.95 -1.01 1.49
CA VAL A 4 -3.12 -1.08 2.36
C VAL A 4 -4.34 -0.66 1.56
N LYS A 5 -5.24 -1.60 1.32
CA LYS A 5 -6.63 -1.27 1.05
C LYS A 5 -7.35 -1.23 2.39
N GLY A 6 -7.06 -0.20 3.19
CA GLY A 6 -7.70 0.10 4.48
C GLY A 6 -8.11 -1.11 5.29
N VAL A 7 -7.24 -1.51 6.22
CA VAL A 7 -7.63 -2.40 7.31
C VAL A 7 -8.75 -1.68 8.05
N GLU A 8 -9.98 -2.17 7.90
CA GLU A 8 -11.14 -1.72 8.65
C GLU A 8 -11.30 -2.64 9.85
N ILE A 9 -11.02 -2.11 11.03
CA ILE A 9 -11.22 -2.83 12.28
C ILE A 9 -12.62 -2.53 12.78
N ARG A 10 -13.43 -3.57 13.02
CA ARG A 10 -14.76 -3.48 13.64
C ARG A 10 -14.78 -4.39 14.86
N GLN A 11 -15.23 -3.88 16.00
CA GLN A 11 -15.58 -4.72 17.13
C GLN A 11 -17.09 -4.98 17.11
N GLU A 12 -17.50 -6.24 17.02
CA GLU A 12 -18.90 -6.64 17.23
C GLU A 12 -19.11 -6.85 18.74
N SER A 13 -19.97 -6.04 19.34
CA SER A 13 -20.40 -6.20 20.72
C SER A 13 -21.18 -7.52 20.86
N HIS A 14 -20.60 -8.47 21.61
CA HIS A 14 -21.09 -9.81 21.99
C HIS A 14 -20.71 -10.99 21.05
N GLY A 15 -19.56 -11.62 21.37
CA GLY A 15 -19.47 -13.10 21.42
C GLY A 15 -19.02 -13.88 20.19
N ARG A 16 -18.66 -13.25 19.06
CA ARG A 16 -17.96 -13.93 17.95
C ARG A 16 -16.98 -13.00 17.24
N GLU A 17 -15.71 -13.36 17.27
CA GLU A 17 -14.64 -12.70 16.51
C GLU A 17 -14.87 -12.94 15.00
N SER A 18 -15.15 -11.89 14.24
CA SER A 18 -15.22 -11.96 12.77
C SER A 18 -14.55 -10.74 12.15
N SER A 19 -13.25 -10.84 11.92
CA SER A 19 -12.53 -9.94 11.02
C SER A 19 -13.04 -10.16 9.60
N ARG A 20 -13.90 -9.27 9.09
CA ARG A 20 -14.30 -9.29 7.67
C ARG A 20 -13.43 -8.32 6.88
N GLU A 21 -12.41 -8.87 6.22
CA GLU A 21 -11.76 -8.22 5.08
C GLU A 21 -12.80 -7.91 3.99
N ARG A 22 -12.70 -6.72 3.37
CA ARG A 22 -13.43 -6.45 2.12
C ARG A 22 -13.13 -7.55 1.11
N SER A 23 -14.16 -7.97 0.35
CA SER A 23 -14.13 -9.01 -0.69
C SER A 23 -12.73 -9.27 -1.27
N PRO A 24 -12.20 -10.50 -1.17
CA PRO A 24 -10.83 -10.80 -1.55
C PRO A 24 -10.58 -10.56 -3.06
N ALA A 25 -11.63 -10.43 -3.88
CA ALA A 25 -11.49 -10.05 -5.30
C ALA A 25 -10.98 -8.62 -5.50
N GLN A 26 -11.31 -7.69 -4.61
CA GLN A 26 -10.91 -6.29 -4.74
C GLN A 26 -9.52 -6.06 -4.12
N CYS A 27 -9.22 -6.70 -2.99
CA CYS A 27 -7.87 -6.71 -2.38
C CYS A 27 -6.82 -7.29 -3.36
N ARG A 28 -7.13 -8.45 -3.97
CA ARG A 28 -6.27 -9.11 -4.96
C ARG A 28 -5.85 -8.20 -6.13
N LYS A 29 -6.76 -7.39 -6.69
CA LYS A 29 -6.46 -6.55 -7.89
C LYS A 29 -5.43 -5.43 -7.69
N SER A 30 -5.28 -4.90 -6.47
CA SER A 30 -4.24 -3.88 -6.16
C SER A 30 -2.89 -4.52 -5.87
N GLU A 31 -2.91 -5.63 -5.14
CA GLU A 31 -1.73 -6.42 -4.81
C GLU A 31 -1.08 -6.98 -6.09
N THR A 32 -1.89 -7.36 -7.10
CA THR A 32 -1.35 -7.81 -8.40
C THR A 32 -0.56 -6.71 -9.12
N ARG A 33 -0.92 -5.43 -8.99
CA ARG A 33 -0.23 -4.33 -9.70
C ARG A 33 1.06 -3.92 -9.00
N LEU A 34 1.08 -3.86 -7.66
CA LEU A 34 2.30 -3.55 -6.93
C LEU A 34 3.31 -4.71 -7.00
N ARG A 35 2.82 -5.94 -6.83
CA ARG A 35 3.64 -7.14 -7.05
C ARG A 35 4.17 -7.20 -8.47
N ARG A 36 3.39 -6.76 -9.47
CA ARG A 36 3.85 -6.62 -10.84
C ARG A 36 4.84 -5.46 -11.03
N LEU A 37 4.72 -4.34 -10.32
CA LEU A 37 5.71 -3.26 -10.36
C LEU A 37 7.07 -3.75 -9.81
N ILE A 38 7.06 -4.32 -8.60
CA ILE A 38 8.25 -4.87 -7.94
C ILE A 38 8.81 -6.02 -8.78
N SER A 39 7.95 -6.94 -9.25
CA SER A 39 8.37 -8.03 -10.11
C SER A 39 8.89 -7.55 -11.46
N CYS A 40 8.32 -6.51 -12.09
CA CYS A 40 8.80 -5.98 -13.36
C CYS A 40 10.17 -5.31 -13.19
N VAL A 41 10.37 -4.51 -12.14
CA VAL A 41 11.69 -3.91 -11.86
C VAL A 41 12.71 -4.99 -11.48
N TYR A 42 12.32 -5.97 -10.65
CA TYR A 42 13.19 -7.07 -10.26
C TYR A 42 13.54 -8.01 -11.43
N VAL A 43 12.57 -8.34 -12.29
CA VAL A 43 12.77 -9.16 -13.49
C VAL A 43 13.61 -8.41 -14.53
N ALA A 44 13.49 -7.08 -14.63
CA ALA A 44 14.36 -6.29 -15.49
C ALA A 44 15.77 -6.12 -14.92
N TYR A 45 15.93 -6.15 -13.59
CA TYR A 45 17.23 -6.22 -12.92
C TYR A 45 17.89 -7.61 -13.04
N ALA A 46 17.13 -8.67 -13.35
CA ALA A 46 17.69 -10.01 -13.46
C ALA A 46 18.85 -10.01 -14.49
N PRO A 47 20.06 -10.47 -14.12
CA PRO A 47 21.26 -10.38 -14.95
C PRO A 47 21.10 -11.00 -16.35
N ASP A 48 20.15 -11.91 -16.52
CA ASP A 48 19.86 -12.60 -17.78
C ASP A 48 18.77 -11.92 -18.64
N ALA A 49 18.11 -10.86 -18.15
CA ALA A 49 16.99 -10.24 -18.85
C ALA A 49 17.41 -9.21 -19.91
N GLY A 50 18.63 -8.63 -19.81
CA GLY A 50 19.22 -7.79 -20.85
C GLY A 50 18.39 -6.59 -21.32
N ARG A 51 17.33 -6.19 -20.60
CA ARG A 51 16.43 -5.12 -21.02
C ARG A 51 16.91 -3.79 -20.49
N GLY A 52 17.33 -2.92 -21.39
CA GLY A 52 17.70 -1.54 -21.10
C GLY A 52 16.52 -0.65 -20.67
N SER A 53 15.27 -1.14 -20.71
CA SER A 53 14.10 -0.39 -20.26
C SER A 53 12.97 -1.26 -19.68
N VAL A 54 12.12 -0.64 -18.86
CA VAL A 54 10.89 -1.19 -18.28
C VAL A 54 9.72 -0.27 -18.60
N THR A 55 8.71 -0.78 -19.28
CA THR A 55 7.48 -0.02 -19.56
C THR A 55 6.42 -0.23 -18.48
N LEU A 56 5.97 0.86 -17.88
CA LEU A 56 4.89 0.92 -16.90
C LEU A 56 3.62 1.54 -17.52
N TRP A 57 2.45 1.14 -17.04
CA TRP A 57 1.18 1.61 -17.59
C TRP A 57 0.73 2.94 -17.00
N GLY A 58 0.12 3.76 -17.85
CA GLY A 58 -0.36 5.09 -17.48
C GLY A 58 0.78 6.11 -17.50
N ASP A 59 0.60 7.22 -16.78
CA ASP A 59 1.59 8.31 -16.68
C ASP A 59 2.29 8.35 -15.31
N GLY A 60 1.93 7.45 -14.39
CA GLY A 60 2.48 7.39 -13.04
C GLY A 60 1.96 8.47 -12.08
N SER A 61 1.03 9.33 -12.51
CA SER A 61 0.40 10.36 -11.68
C SER A 61 -0.43 9.84 -10.49
N PRO A 62 -1.06 8.64 -10.54
CA PRO A 62 -1.85 8.18 -9.40
C PRO A 62 -1.00 8.02 -8.12
N THR A 63 -1.55 8.41 -6.97
CA THR A 63 -0.89 8.28 -5.67
C THR A 63 -1.40 7.08 -4.88
N ARG A 64 -0.53 6.47 -4.09
CA ARG A 64 -0.85 5.37 -3.19
C ARG A 64 -0.26 5.59 -1.82
N GLU A 65 -0.98 5.09 -0.83
CA GLU A 65 -0.53 4.96 0.55
C GLU A 65 -0.04 3.53 0.82
N PHE A 66 1.04 3.44 1.61
CA PHE A 66 1.63 2.20 2.08
C PHE A 66 1.77 2.26 3.60
N LEU A 67 1.51 1.15 4.28
CA LEU A 67 1.74 0.99 5.71
C LEU A 67 2.73 -0.14 5.91
N TYR A 68 3.68 0.09 6.82
CA TYR A 68 4.63 -0.93 7.21
C TYR A 68 3.92 -2.05 7.98
N VAL A 69 4.41 -3.28 7.84
CA VAL A 69 3.72 -4.45 8.40
C VAL A 69 3.71 -4.42 9.93
N ASP A 70 4.78 -3.94 10.56
CA ASP A 70 4.85 -3.85 12.03
C ASP A 70 3.93 -2.74 12.56
N ASP A 71 3.90 -1.58 11.91
CA ASP A 71 2.94 -0.51 12.22
C ASP A 71 1.49 -1.01 12.08
N CYS A 72 1.20 -1.85 11.08
CA CYS A 72 -0.10 -2.48 10.91
C CYS A 72 -0.42 -3.45 12.08
N ALA A 73 0.54 -4.27 12.48
CA ALA A 73 0.37 -5.20 13.60
C ALA A 73 0.13 -4.45 14.93
N GLU A 74 0.87 -3.38 15.16
CA GLU A 74 0.71 -2.49 16.31
C GLU A 74 -0.69 -1.86 16.34
N ALA A 75 -1.17 -1.35 15.19
CA ALA A 75 -2.51 -0.77 15.11
C ALA A 75 -3.61 -1.78 15.46
N ILE A 76 -3.48 -3.02 14.97
CA ILE A 76 -4.41 -4.11 15.27
C ILE A 76 -4.39 -4.41 16.77
N ALA A 77 -3.21 -4.61 17.36
CA ALA A 77 -3.07 -4.89 18.79
C ALA A 77 -3.69 -3.77 19.65
N ARG A 78 -3.36 -2.50 19.37
CA ARG A 78 -3.93 -1.35 20.10
C ARG A 78 -5.44 -1.24 19.96
N SER A 79 -5.97 -1.52 18.77
CA SER A 79 -7.41 -1.46 18.53
C SER A 79 -8.15 -2.57 19.29
N ALA A 80 -7.58 -3.78 19.40
CA ALA A 80 -8.16 -4.87 20.15
C ALA A 80 -8.28 -4.53 21.65
N GLU A 81 -7.29 -3.80 22.18
CA GLU A 81 -7.25 -3.40 23.59
C GLU A 81 -8.12 -2.19 23.93
N LYS A 82 -8.21 -1.20 23.02
CA LYS A 82 -8.71 0.15 23.36
C LYS A 82 -9.95 0.59 22.59
N TYR A 83 -10.28 -0.08 21.47
CA TYR A 83 -11.37 0.37 20.61
C TYR A 83 -12.69 -0.33 20.96
N ASP A 84 -13.59 0.39 21.63
CA ASP A 84 -14.91 -0.13 22.07
C ASP A 84 -16.06 0.52 21.28
N ALA A 85 -16.03 0.37 19.97
CA ALA A 85 -17.13 0.81 19.10
C ALA A 85 -17.30 -0.11 17.88
N SER A 86 -18.51 -0.12 17.33
CA SER A 86 -18.87 -0.95 16.18
C SER A 86 -18.49 -0.33 14.83
N ASP A 87 -18.23 0.97 14.82
CA ASP A 87 -17.84 1.69 13.62
C ASP A 87 -16.49 1.21 13.10
N PRO A 88 -16.30 1.05 11.78
CA PRO A 88 -15.00 0.72 11.23
C PRO A 88 -14.00 1.86 11.45
N VAL A 89 -12.76 1.50 11.75
CA VAL A 89 -11.63 2.45 11.80
C VAL A 89 -10.63 2.13 10.70
N ASN A 90 -10.22 3.16 9.94
CA ASN A 90 -9.14 3.03 8.98
C ASN A 90 -7.79 3.14 9.66
N VAL A 91 -6.90 2.22 9.32
CA VAL A 91 -5.48 2.30 9.66
C VAL A 91 -4.66 2.52 8.39
N GLY A 92 -3.78 3.52 8.41
CA GLY A 92 -2.92 3.91 7.30
C GLY A 92 -1.70 4.68 7.79
N SER A 93 -0.76 4.99 6.89
CA SER A 93 0.42 5.79 7.23
C SER A 93 0.15 7.28 7.21
N GLY A 94 -0.92 7.72 6.56
CA GLY A 94 -1.23 9.14 6.36
C GLY A 94 -0.37 9.82 5.29
N PHE A 95 0.58 9.10 4.69
CA PHE A 95 1.48 9.59 3.63
C PHE A 95 1.16 8.94 2.28
N GLU A 96 1.39 9.69 1.21
CA GLU A 96 1.17 9.24 -0.17
C GLU A 96 2.42 9.39 -1.01
N ILE A 97 2.59 8.50 -1.98
CA ILE A 97 3.62 8.61 -3.01
C ILE A 97 2.99 8.34 -4.38
N SER A 98 3.45 9.06 -5.41
CA SER A 98 3.04 8.78 -6.79
C SER A 98 3.62 7.44 -7.26
N ILE A 99 2.93 6.74 -8.17
CA ILE A 99 3.48 5.52 -8.78
C ILE A 99 4.79 5.81 -9.50
N ARG A 100 4.95 7.01 -10.06
CA ARG A 100 6.19 7.45 -10.70
C ARG A 100 7.36 7.51 -9.72
N ASP A 101 7.18 8.17 -8.58
CA ASP A 101 8.24 8.32 -7.59
C ASP A 101 8.54 7.00 -6.89
N LEU A 102 7.52 6.18 -6.68
CA LEU A 102 7.69 4.83 -6.17
C LEU A 102 8.52 3.96 -7.12
N ALA A 103 8.23 3.99 -8.43
CA ALA A 103 8.98 3.22 -9.43
C ALA A 103 10.46 3.64 -9.48
N ARG A 104 10.73 4.93 -9.39
CA ARG A 104 12.10 5.48 -9.31
C ARG A 104 12.82 5.03 -8.05
N LYS A 105 12.19 5.15 -6.88
CA LYS A 105 12.77 4.69 -5.61
C LYS A 105 13.10 3.20 -5.63
N ILE A 106 12.20 2.36 -6.16
CA ILE A 106 12.46 0.91 -6.29
C ILE A 106 13.63 0.67 -7.24
N ALA A 107 13.68 1.37 -8.39
CA ALA A 107 14.80 1.25 -9.32
C ALA A 107 16.14 1.64 -8.66
N ASP A 108 16.17 2.74 -7.89
CA ASP A 108 17.36 3.19 -7.17
C ASP A 108 17.81 2.16 -6.12
N LEU A 109 16.88 1.64 -5.32
CA LEU A 109 17.15 0.62 -4.29
C LEU A 109 17.62 -0.72 -4.89
N CYS A 110 17.08 -1.10 -6.04
CA CYS A 110 17.52 -2.29 -6.77
C CYS A 110 18.81 -2.07 -7.58
N GLY A 111 19.31 -0.84 -7.70
CA GLY A 111 20.45 -0.51 -8.57
C GLY A 111 20.14 -0.62 -10.07
N PHE A 112 18.87 -0.56 -10.47
CA PHE A 112 18.47 -0.56 -11.87
C PHE A 112 18.94 0.74 -12.55
N ARG A 113 19.58 0.60 -13.72
CA ARG A 113 20.14 1.72 -14.51
C ARG A 113 19.48 1.88 -15.88
N GLY A 114 18.49 1.05 -16.21
CA GLY A 114 17.73 1.18 -17.44
C GLY A 114 16.69 2.30 -17.37
N GLU A 115 16.00 2.53 -18.48
CA GLU A 115 14.96 3.55 -18.58
C GLU A 115 13.60 3.04 -18.08
N ILE A 116 12.84 3.90 -17.39
CA ILE A 116 11.45 3.63 -17.02
C ILE A 116 10.56 4.37 -18.02
N GLU A 117 9.97 3.61 -18.95
CA GLU A 117 9.03 4.12 -19.95
C GLU A 117 7.60 4.08 -19.42
N TRP A 118 6.76 5.01 -19.88
CA TRP A 118 5.36 5.11 -19.50
C TRP A 118 4.48 4.94 -20.73
N ASP A 119 3.52 4.03 -20.69
CA ASP A 119 2.54 3.77 -21.75
C ASP A 119 1.20 4.46 -21.43
N PRO A 120 0.95 5.67 -21.97
CA PRO A 120 -0.28 6.43 -21.73
C PRO A 120 -1.48 5.87 -22.48
N SER A 121 -1.29 4.91 -23.40
CA SER A 121 -2.42 4.23 -24.06
C SER A 121 -3.23 3.38 -23.08
N ARG A 122 -2.63 3.04 -21.93
CA ARG A 122 -3.26 2.28 -20.85
C ARG A 122 -3.85 3.22 -19.81
N PRO A 123 -5.05 2.92 -19.29
CA PRO A 123 -5.73 3.80 -18.36
C PRO A 123 -5.00 3.90 -17.03
N ASN A 124 -4.91 5.13 -16.52
CA ASN A 124 -4.52 5.38 -15.14
C ASN A 124 -5.49 4.70 -14.16
N GLY A 125 -4.96 4.30 -13.00
CA GLY A 125 -5.81 3.89 -11.88
C GLY A 125 -6.53 5.09 -11.25
N GLN A 126 -7.27 4.84 -10.17
CA GLN A 126 -7.86 5.91 -9.35
C GLN A 126 -6.77 6.95 -8.98
N PRO A 127 -7.02 8.27 -9.17
CA PRO A 127 -6.01 9.30 -8.99
C PRO A 127 -5.40 9.33 -7.59
N ARG A 128 -6.24 9.19 -6.55
CA ARG A 128 -5.81 9.25 -5.15
C ARG A 128 -6.32 8.05 -4.36
N ARG A 129 -5.47 7.48 -3.50
CA ARG A 129 -5.85 6.46 -2.51
C ARG A 129 -5.10 6.71 -1.21
N ARG A 130 -5.74 7.49 -0.34
CA ARG A 130 -5.32 7.77 1.03
C ARG A 130 -6.50 7.57 1.95
N LEU A 131 -6.22 7.00 3.11
CA LEU A 131 -7.17 6.80 4.18
C LEU A 131 -7.19 8.02 5.09
N ASP A 132 -8.37 8.30 5.64
CA ASP A 132 -8.47 9.19 6.79
C ASP A 132 -8.24 8.38 8.06
N VAL A 133 -7.15 8.70 8.76
CA VAL A 133 -6.68 8.01 9.96
C VAL A 133 -6.99 8.78 11.25
N ALA A 134 -7.73 9.91 11.17
CA ALA A 134 -8.04 10.75 12.33
C ALA A 134 -8.75 9.96 13.45
N ARG A 135 -9.60 8.99 13.08
CA ARG A 135 -10.29 8.13 14.05
C ARG A 135 -9.35 7.16 14.76
N ALA A 136 -8.35 6.58 14.08
CA ALA A 136 -7.38 5.69 14.72
C ALA A 136 -6.56 6.44 15.78
N GLU A 137 -6.14 7.66 15.44
CA GLU A 137 -5.42 8.55 16.35
C GLU A 137 -6.29 8.96 17.54
N ALA A 138 -7.53 9.38 17.29
CA ALA A 138 -8.45 9.80 18.36
C ALA A 138 -8.92 8.65 19.26
N SER A 139 -9.16 7.46 18.72
CA SER A 139 -9.79 6.37 19.46
C SER A 139 -8.79 5.45 20.18
N PHE A 140 -7.63 5.16 19.60
CA PHE A 140 -6.64 4.28 20.24
C PHE A 140 -5.19 4.79 20.12
N GLY A 141 -5.02 6.08 19.80
CA GLY A 141 -3.72 6.75 19.84
C GLY A 141 -2.71 6.19 18.84
N PHE A 142 -3.18 5.60 17.73
CA PHE A 142 -2.29 5.03 16.73
C PHE A 142 -1.93 6.07 15.66
N ARG A 143 -0.64 6.17 15.38
CA ARG A 143 -0.07 6.89 14.25
C ARG A 143 1.11 6.07 13.73
N ALA A 144 1.12 5.80 12.43
CA ALA A 144 2.26 5.14 11.80
C ALA A 144 3.52 6.00 11.95
N HIS A 145 4.63 5.34 12.19
CA HIS A 145 5.92 5.99 12.44
C HIS A 145 6.99 5.52 11.46
N THR A 146 6.78 4.38 10.79
CA THR A 146 7.70 3.87 9.78
C THR A 146 7.46 4.54 8.43
N GLY A 147 8.45 5.28 7.97
CA GLY A 147 8.44 5.92 6.65
C GLY A 147 8.66 4.92 5.51
N LEU A 148 8.27 5.31 4.29
CA LEU A 148 8.41 4.46 3.10
C LEU A 148 9.86 3.98 2.87
N ASP A 149 10.84 4.85 3.11
CA ASP A 149 12.26 4.56 2.88
C ASP A 149 12.88 3.67 3.97
N GLN A 150 12.17 3.45 5.08
CA GLN A 150 12.64 2.65 6.22
C GLN A 150 12.10 1.20 6.21
N GLY A 151 11.01 0.92 5.48
CA GLY A 151 10.24 -0.33 5.57
C GLY A 151 10.21 -1.21 4.32
#